data_AF-A0AAN3IPU7-F1
#
_entry.id   AF-A0AAN3IPU7-F1
#
_cell.length_a   1.000
_cell.length_b   1.000
_cell.length_c   1.000
_cell.angle_alpha   90.00
_cell.angle_beta   90.00
_cell.angle_gamma   90.00
#
_symmetry.space_group_name_H-M   'P 1'
#
loop_
_entity.id
_entity.type
_entity.pdbx_description
1 polymer ?
#
loop_
_entity_poly.entity_id
_entity_poly.type
_entity_poly.pdbx_seq_one_letter_code
_entity_poly.pdbx_strand_id
1 'polypeptide(L)'
;MFRFLRRPLAEVANYSNDRWEAPQRASRLAASVKRYKTSEMLRFIFATIAYDPDPDLTPLTVRRLCKALFGRTGSQWLVVEVFGEKGRQHRSADSNPEMVEK
;
A
#
# COMPACT_ATOMS: atom_id res chain seq x y z
N MET A 1 0.78 -10.78 10.81
CA MET A 1 1.56 -9.65 10.26
C MET A 1 2.00 -9.85 8.80
N PHE A 2 2.55 -10.99 8.35
CA PHE A 2 3.19 -11.09 7.01
C PHE A 2 2.36 -11.60 5.82
N ARG A 3 1.04 -11.78 5.95
CA ARG A 3 0.21 -12.38 4.87
C ARG A 3 0.13 -11.51 3.62
N PHE A 4 0.27 -10.19 3.74
CA PHE A 4 0.21 -9.24 2.62
C PHE A 4 1.49 -9.18 1.76
N LEU A 5 2.61 -9.79 2.20
CA LEU A 5 3.87 -9.81 1.45
C LEU A 5 4.03 -11.01 0.51
N ARG A 6 3.46 -12.16 0.88
CA ARG A 6 3.65 -13.40 0.10
C ARG A 6 2.90 -13.37 -1.23
N ARG A 7 1.73 -12.75 -1.28
CA ARG A 7 0.85 -12.75 -2.45
C ARG A 7 1.38 -11.87 -3.60
N PRO A 8 1.87 -10.64 -3.38
CA PRO A 8 2.33 -9.78 -4.47
C PRO A 8 3.59 -10.28 -5.19
N LEU A 9 4.56 -10.84 -4.46
CA LEU A 9 5.76 -11.41 -5.09
C LEU A 9 5.42 -12.64 -5.93
N ALA A 10 4.54 -13.51 -5.43
CA ALA A 10 4.06 -14.66 -6.19
C ALA A 10 3.27 -14.24 -7.45
N GLU A 11 2.48 -13.16 -7.39
CA GLU A 11 1.78 -12.62 -8.57
C GLU A 11 2.74 -12.14 -9.65
N VAL A 12 3.85 -11.49 -9.27
CA VAL A 12 4.89 -11.06 -10.22
C VAL A 12 5.69 -12.26 -10.74
N ALA A 13 6.07 -13.20 -9.88
CA ALA A 13 6.88 -14.36 -10.25
C ALA A 13 6.15 -15.36 -11.16
N ASN A 14 4.83 -15.48 -11.02
CA ASN A 14 4.00 -16.37 -11.84
C ASN A 14 3.35 -15.66 -13.03
N TYR A 15 3.81 -14.46 -13.38
CA TYR A 15 3.30 -13.75 -14.55
C TYR A 15 3.69 -14.49 -15.85
N SER A 16 2.72 -14.66 -16.76
CA SER A 16 2.91 -15.35 -18.05
C SER A 16 2.34 -14.50 -19.19
N ASN A 17 2.99 -14.56 -20.34
CA ASN A 17 2.53 -13.87 -21.55
C ASN A 17 1.50 -14.68 -22.36
N ASP A 18 1.30 -15.96 -22.04
CA ASP A 18 0.58 -16.89 -22.92
C ASP A 18 -0.93 -16.90 -22.66
N ARG A 19 -1.37 -16.32 -21.54
CA ARG A 19 -2.76 -16.42 -21.07
C ARG A 19 -3.63 -15.20 -21.42
N TRP A 20 -3.05 -14.10 -21.92
CA TRP A 20 -3.74 -12.83 -22.08
C TRP A 20 -3.29 -12.06 -23.32
N GLU A 21 -4.18 -11.25 -23.88
CA GLU A 21 -3.89 -10.31 -24.97
C GLU A 21 -2.94 -9.19 -24.55
N ALA A 22 -2.21 -8.59 -25.50
CA ALA A 22 -1.15 -7.61 -25.21
C ALA A 22 -1.56 -6.45 -24.28
N PRO A 23 -2.74 -5.81 -24.43
CA PRO A 23 -3.17 -4.76 -23.51
C PRO A 23 -3.49 -5.29 -22.10
N GLN A 24 -4.05 -6.48 -22.02
CA GLN A 24 -4.38 -7.13 -20.74
C GLN A 24 -3.13 -7.59 -19.99
N ARG A 25 -2.12 -8.06 -20.73
CA ARG A 25 -0.78 -8.38 -20.22
C ARG A 25 -0.13 -7.18 -19.54
N ALA A 26 -0.03 -6.07 -20.27
CA ALA A 26 0.59 -4.85 -19.77
C ALA A 26 -0.12 -4.33 -18.51
N SER A 27 -1.46 -4.29 -18.52
CA SER A 27 -2.23 -3.83 -17.35
C SER A 27 -2.11 -4.75 -16.14
N ARG A 28 -2.12 -6.08 -16.33
CA ARG A 28 -1.90 -7.06 -15.25
C ARG A 28 -0.50 -6.99 -14.65
N LEU A 29 0.52 -6.89 -15.48
CA LEU A 29 1.91 -6.73 -15.02
C LEU A 29 2.06 -5.43 -14.23
N ALA A 30 1.55 -4.31 -14.76
CA ALA A 30 1.59 -3.02 -14.07
C ALA A 30 0.89 -3.07 -12.71
N ALA A 31 -0.28 -3.70 -12.61
CA ALA A 31 -0.99 -3.89 -11.36
C ALA A 31 -0.19 -4.75 -10.35
N SER A 32 0.38 -5.86 -10.80
CA SER A 32 1.16 -6.78 -9.96
C SER A 32 2.42 -6.10 -9.42
N VAL A 33 3.15 -5.39 -10.28
CA VAL A 33 4.33 -4.59 -9.89
C VAL A 33 3.95 -3.48 -8.91
N LYS A 34 2.81 -2.79 -9.12
CA LYS A 34 2.32 -1.77 -8.20
C LYS A 34 2.02 -2.36 -6.81
N ARG A 35 1.38 -3.53 -6.75
CA ARG A 35 1.08 -4.24 -5.49
C ARG A 35 2.36 -4.63 -4.77
N TYR A 36 3.32 -5.23 -5.49
CA TYR A 36 4.60 -5.62 -4.94
C TYR A 36 5.38 -4.43 -4.37
N LYS A 37 5.52 -3.36 -5.14
CA LYS A 37 6.19 -2.14 -4.66
C LYS A 37 5.47 -1.56 -3.43
N THR A 38 4.14 -1.61 -3.40
CA THR A 38 3.37 -1.17 -2.23
C THR A 38 3.65 -2.05 -1.02
N SER A 39 3.67 -3.37 -1.17
CA SER A 39 3.93 -4.28 -0.04
C SER A 39 5.31 -4.07 0.56
N GLU A 40 6.34 -3.81 -0.26
CA GLU A 40 7.68 -3.50 0.22
C GLU A 40 7.74 -2.17 0.98
N MET A 41 7.05 -1.13 0.50
CA MET A 41 6.93 0.16 1.22
C MET A 41 6.25 -0.03 2.58
N LEU A 42 5.17 -0.81 2.64
CA LEU A 42 4.48 -1.08 3.90
C LEU A 42 5.36 -1.88 4.87
N ARG A 43 6.14 -2.84 4.35
CA ARG A 43 7.10 -3.61 5.16
C ARG A 43 8.13 -2.70 5.80
N PHE A 44 8.66 -1.73 5.04
CA PHE A 44 9.58 -0.74 5.59
C PHE A 44 8.93 0.04 6.74
N ILE A 45 7.73 0.60 6.53
CA ILE A 45 7.00 1.35 7.57
C ILE A 45 6.83 0.51 8.85
N PHE A 46 6.41 -0.75 8.73
CA PHE A 46 6.31 -1.64 9.89
C PHE A 46 7.66 -1.93 10.56
N ALA A 47 8.72 -2.09 9.78
CA ALA A 47 10.04 -2.44 10.31
C ALA A 47 10.81 -1.26 10.90
N THR A 48 10.44 -0.02 10.58
CA THR A 48 11.22 1.17 11.01
C THR A 48 10.42 2.16 11.83
N ILE A 49 9.09 2.23 11.65
CA ILE A 49 8.23 3.28 12.25
C ILE A 49 7.27 2.68 13.28
N ALA A 50 6.79 1.45 13.07
CA ALA A 50 5.85 0.80 13.99
C ALA A 50 6.46 0.32 15.32
N TYR A 51 7.70 0.71 15.63
CA TYR A 51 8.35 0.48 16.93
C TYR A 51 8.08 1.60 17.95
N ASP A 52 7.52 2.74 17.52
CA ASP A 52 7.04 3.80 18.40
C ASP A 52 5.82 3.32 19.22
N PRO A 53 5.63 3.70 20.50
CA PRO A 53 4.35 3.50 21.19
C PRO A 53 3.21 4.24 20.46
N ASP A 54 2.45 3.48 19.67
CA ASP A 54 1.16 3.85 19.05
C ASP A 54 1.20 4.90 17.92
N PRO A 55 1.95 4.66 16.82
CA PRO A 55 1.91 5.54 15.66
C PRO A 55 0.54 5.48 14.98
N ASP A 56 0.03 6.64 14.54
CA ASP A 56 -1.17 6.69 13.70
C ASP A 56 -0.88 6.01 12.34
N LEU A 57 -1.41 4.80 12.21
CA LEU A 57 -1.31 4.00 11.00
C LEU A 57 -2.64 3.95 10.24
N THR A 58 -3.48 4.98 10.34
CA THR A 58 -4.66 5.09 9.48
C THR A 58 -4.27 5.05 7.99
N PRO A 59 -5.16 4.58 7.09
CA PRO A 59 -4.86 4.50 5.66
C PRO A 59 -4.40 5.83 5.03
N LEU A 60 -4.88 6.97 5.54
CA LEU A 60 -4.48 8.29 5.06
C LEU A 60 -3.05 8.61 5.46
N THR A 61 -2.69 8.40 6.74
CA THR A 61 -1.36 8.66 7.27
C THR A 61 -0.33 7.75 6.61
N VAL A 62 -0.62 6.46 6.47
CA VAL A 62 0.25 5.52 5.73
C VAL A 62 0.45 5.95 4.27
N ARG A 63 -0.60 6.44 3.61
CA ARG A 63 -0.54 6.93 2.23
C ARG A 63 0.35 8.17 2.10
N ARG A 64 0.27 9.09 3.05
CA ARG A 64 1.13 10.28 3.15
C ARG A 64 2.58 9.88 3.41
N LEU A 65 2.83 8.97 4.35
CA LEU A 65 4.15 8.41 4.60
C LEU A 65 4.76 7.77 3.35
N CYS A 66 3.99 6.96 2.61
CA CYS A 66 4.49 6.35 1.38
C CYS A 66 4.94 7.42 0.37
N LYS A 67 4.15 8.49 0.23
CA LYS A 67 4.47 9.61 -0.67
C LYS A 67 5.73 10.35 -0.22
N ALA A 68 5.88 10.61 1.08
CA ALA A 68 7.02 11.32 1.64
C ALA A 68 8.31 10.49 1.56
N LEU A 69 8.28 9.22 1.98
CA LEU A 69 9.45 8.35 2.06
C LEU A 69 9.92 7.84 0.69
N PHE A 70 8.99 7.58 -0.24
CA PHE A 70 9.30 6.88 -1.49
C PHE A 70 8.92 7.67 -2.75
N GLY A 71 8.40 8.89 -2.61
CA GLY A 71 7.87 9.70 -3.72
C GLY A 71 6.60 9.13 -4.35
N ARG A 72 6.03 8.04 -3.78
CA ARG A 72 4.96 7.23 -4.39
C ARG A 72 3.88 6.90 -3.38
N THR A 73 2.64 6.98 -3.82
CA THR A 73 1.47 6.76 -2.97
C THR A 73 1.14 5.27 -2.73
N GLY A 74 1.56 4.38 -3.65
CA GLY A 74 1.23 2.95 -3.57
C GLY A 74 -0.21 2.60 -3.99
N SER A 75 -0.62 1.36 -3.68
CA SER A 75 -1.94 0.80 -3.96
C SER A 75 -2.93 1.10 -2.83
N GLN A 76 -3.96 1.89 -3.11
CA GLN A 76 -5.02 2.22 -2.13
C GLN A 76 -5.72 0.96 -1.59
N TRP A 77 -6.03 0.01 -2.48
CA TRP A 77 -6.68 -1.24 -2.06
C TRP A 77 -5.84 -2.01 -1.04
N LEU A 78 -4.53 -2.09 -1.25
CA LEU A 78 -3.62 -2.80 -0.34
C LEU A 78 -3.45 -2.05 0.99
N VAL A 79 -3.35 -0.72 0.94
CA VAL A 79 -3.26 0.11 2.15
C VAL A 79 -4.52 -0.03 3.01
N VAL A 80 -5.71 0.00 2.41
CA VAL A 80 -6.97 -0.19 3.13
C VAL A 80 -7.13 -1.63 3.61
N GLU A 81 -6.70 -2.63 2.86
CA GLU A 81 -6.73 -4.04 3.29
C GLU A 81 -5.86 -4.26 4.54
N VAL A 82 -4.71 -3.59 4.64
CA VAL A 82 -3.76 -3.76 5.75
C VAL A 82 -4.09 -2.88 6.96
N PHE A 83 -4.50 -1.63 6.73
CA PHE A 83 -4.66 -0.61 7.79
C PHE A 83 -6.10 -0.11 7.98
N GLY A 84 -7.03 -0.55 7.15
CA GLY A 84 -8.43 -0.18 7.27
C GLY A 84 -9.12 -0.94 8.39
N GLU A 85 -9.92 -0.25 9.19
CA GLU A 85 -10.89 -0.90 10.07
C GLU A 85 -12.10 -1.36 9.25
N LYS A 86 -12.49 -2.63 9.41
CA LYS A 86 -13.74 -3.14 8.84
C LYS A 86 -14.92 -2.37 9.46
N GLY A 87 -15.68 -1.64 8.64
CA GLY A 87 -16.91 -0.96 9.07
C GLY A 87 -16.79 0.54 9.35
N ARG A 88 -15.67 1.21 9.02
CA ARG A 88 -15.60 2.68 9.11
C ARG A 88 -16.58 3.35 8.14
N GLN A 89 -17.67 3.89 8.68
CA GLN A 89 -18.53 4.89 8.02
C GLN A 89 -18.07 6.34 8.28
N HIS A 90 -17.12 6.54 9.21
CA HIS A 90 -16.69 7.88 9.63
C HIS A 90 -15.43 8.34 8.87
N ARG A 91 -15.50 9.51 8.25
CA ARG A 91 -14.33 10.22 7.71
C ARG A 91 -13.58 10.86 8.88
N SER A 92 -12.26 10.67 8.97
CA SER A 92 -11.42 11.32 10.00
C SER A 92 -11.57 12.85 9.91
N ALA A 93 -11.59 13.50 11.07
CA ALA A 93 -11.61 14.96 11.21
C ALA A 93 -10.27 15.63 10.79
N ASP A 94 -9.21 14.84 10.60
CA ASP A 94 -7.83 15.29 10.33
C ASP A 94 -7.51 15.46 8.84
N SER A 95 -8.52 15.74 8.03
CA SER A 95 -8.32 16.25 6.68
C SER A 95 -7.90 17.73 6.66
N ASN A 96 -7.46 18.29 7.80
CA ASN A 96 -6.91 19.64 7.87
C ASN A 96 -5.48 19.64 7.28
N PRO A 97 -5.23 20.36 6.16
CA PRO A 97 -3.91 20.44 5.54
C PRO A 97 -2.81 20.98 6.46
N GLU A 98 -3.15 21.76 7.49
CA GLU A 98 -2.16 22.32 8.43
C GLU A 98 -1.46 21.27 9.31
N MET A 99 -2.09 20.10 9.55
CA MET A 99 -1.52 19.04 10.38
C MET A 99 -0.60 18.08 9.58
N VAL A 100 -0.46 18.30 8.28
CA VAL A 100 0.16 17.37 7.32
C VAL A 100 1.54 17.82 6.87
N GLU A 101 1.85 19.11 7.02
CA GLU A 101 3.05 19.76 6.47
C GLU A 101 4.03 20.28 7.54
N LYS A 102 3.91 19.83 8.80
CA LYS A 102 4.94 20.07 9.82
C LYS A 102 5.97 18.95 9.83
#